data_AF-A0A9J6GDZ2-F1
#
_entry.id   AF-A0A9J6GDZ2-F1
#
_cell.length_a   1.000
_cell.length_b   1.000
_cell.length_c   1.000
_cell.angle_alpha   90.00
_cell.angle_beta   90.00
_cell.angle_gamma   90.00
#
_symmetry.space_group_name_H-M   'P 1'
#
loop_
_entity.id
_entity.type
_entity.pdbx_description
1 polymer ?
#
loop_
_entity_poly.entity_id
_entity_poly.type
_entity_poly.pdbx_seq_one_letter_code
_entity_poly.pdbx_strand_id
1 'polypeptide(L)'
;MGALSCTGPSSGAEKFWACNQHRCHKRAHLFVPASSYFPFYGALCVTESRCAYVVCLMSTFWMTNAVPLPVTALLPVVLFPLLGVLATDEACYPYLQETNMLFIGSLIMAMAIEHCNVHKRIALRVMLCVGTNPRWWVR
;
A
#
# COMPACT_ATOMS: atom_id res chain seq x y z
N MET A 1 12.75 -26.44 -15.09
CA MET A 1 13.44 -25.18 -15.42
C MET A 1 12.36 -24.12 -15.65
N GLY A 2 12.26 -22.98 -14.97
CA GLY A 2 13.17 -22.34 -14.03
C GLY A 2 12.53 -22.13 -12.65
N ALA A 3 13.39 -22.25 -11.65
CA ALA A 3 13.12 -21.88 -10.27
C ALA A 3 12.99 -20.35 -10.20
N LEU A 4 11.79 -19.85 -9.87
CA LEU A 4 11.69 -18.58 -9.18
C LEU A 4 11.78 -18.91 -7.68
N SER A 5 12.95 -18.62 -7.12
CA SER A 5 13.22 -18.64 -5.69
C SER A 5 12.19 -17.78 -4.98
N CYS A 6 11.23 -18.43 -4.33
CA CYS A 6 10.44 -17.83 -3.27
C CYS A 6 11.39 -17.53 -2.11
N THR A 7 11.96 -16.33 -2.07
CA THR A 7 12.31 -15.69 -0.80
C THR A 7 11.00 -15.54 -0.05
N GLY A 8 10.70 -16.53 0.78
CA GLY A 8 9.44 -16.60 1.50
C GLY A 8 9.30 -15.42 2.47
N PRO A 9 8.11 -14.84 2.59
CA PRO A 9 7.85 -13.80 3.56
C PRO A 9 7.94 -14.36 4.99
N SER A 10 8.75 -13.72 5.82
CA SER A 10 9.07 -14.13 7.20
C SER A 10 8.02 -13.71 8.22
N SER A 11 6.96 -13.00 7.80
CA SER A 11 5.90 -12.46 8.63
C SER A 11 4.55 -13.12 8.34
N GLY A 12 3.84 -13.58 9.38
CA GLY A 12 2.50 -14.17 9.27
C GLY A 12 1.45 -13.22 8.65
N ALA A 13 1.70 -11.91 8.64
CA ALA A 13 0.83 -10.92 8.04
C ALA A 13 0.84 -10.96 6.50
N GLU A 14 1.97 -11.26 5.88
CA GLU A 14 2.10 -11.34 4.41
C GLU A 14 1.39 -12.58 3.85
N LYS A 15 1.39 -13.68 4.61
CA LYS A 15 0.65 -14.91 4.28
C LYS A 15 -0.87 -14.71 4.38
N PHE A 16 -1.32 -13.91 5.34
CA PHE A 16 -2.71 -13.50 5.47
C PHE A 16 -3.14 -12.58 4.32
N TRP A 17 -2.30 -11.61 3.94
CA TRP A 17 -2.51 -10.75 2.77
C TRP A 17 -2.61 -11.55 1.47
N ALA A 18 -1.68 -12.48 1.21
CA ALA A 18 -1.70 -13.31 0.00
C ALA A 18 -2.94 -14.23 -0.07
N CYS A 19 -3.40 -14.78 1.06
CA CYS A 19 -4.60 -15.62 1.14
C CYS A 19 -5.90 -14.81 0.98
N ASN A 20 -5.95 -13.58 1.49
CA ASN A 20 -7.06 -12.65 1.29
C ASN A 20 -7.12 -12.14 -0.17
N GLN A 21 -5.97 -11.88 -0.81
CA GLN A 21 -5.85 -11.44 -2.20
C GLN A 21 -6.52 -12.43 -3.17
N HIS A 22 -6.27 -13.74 -3.01
CA HIS A 22 -6.86 -14.78 -3.86
C HIS A 22 -8.39 -14.95 -3.67
N ARG A 23 -8.91 -14.71 -2.47
CA ARG A 23 -10.35 -14.82 -2.18
C ARG A 23 -11.12 -13.54 -2.56
N CYS A 24 -10.47 -12.38 -2.45
CA CYS A 24 -11.01 -11.07 -2.85
C CYS A 24 -10.90 -10.81 -4.36
N HIS A 25 -9.94 -11.36 -5.10
CA HIS A 25 -9.86 -11.19 -6.56
C HIS A 25 -11.13 -11.69 -7.28
N LYS A 26 -11.72 -12.81 -6.81
CA LYS A 26 -13.03 -13.30 -7.32
C LYS A 26 -14.22 -12.44 -6.89
N ARG A 27 -14.10 -11.64 -5.83
CA ARG A 27 -15.20 -10.81 -5.27
C ARG A 27 -15.11 -9.33 -5.68
N ALA A 28 -13.91 -8.84 -6.00
CA ALA A 28 -13.64 -7.51 -6.54
C ALA A 28 -14.23 -7.35 -7.95
N HIS A 29 -14.13 -8.39 -8.79
CA HIS A 29 -14.85 -8.45 -10.08
C HIS A 29 -16.38 -8.34 -9.95
N LEU A 30 -16.95 -8.57 -8.75
CA LEU A 30 -18.38 -8.47 -8.49
C LEU A 30 -18.80 -7.10 -7.89
N PHE A 31 -17.87 -6.36 -7.28
CA PHE A 31 -18.13 -5.05 -6.65
C PHE A 31 -17.87 -3.87 -7.60
N VAL A 32 -16.87 -4.01 -8.48
CA VAL A 32 -16.55 -3.05 -9.55
C VAL A 32 -17.76 -2.79 -10.48
N PRO A 33 -18.53 -3.79 -10.95
CA PRO A 33 -19.72 -3.52 -11.75
C PRO A 33 -20.86 -2.87 -10.93
N ALA A 34 -21.09 -3.24 -9.67
CA ALA A 34 -22.18 -2.64 -8.89
C ALA A 34 -21.98 -1.12 -8.64
N SER A 35 -20.74 -0.69 -8.43
CA SER A 35 -20.40 0.74 -8.31
C SER A 35 -20.26 1.44 -9.66
N SER A 36 -19.90 0.72 -10.74
CA SER A 36 -19.80 1.31 -12.09
C SER A 36 -21.16 1.48 -12.78
N TYR A 37 -22.16 0.66 -12.47
CA TYR A 37 -23.45 0.69 -13.18
C TYR A 37 -24.50 1.64 -12.56
N PHE A 38 -24.40 2.00 -11.28
CA PHE A 38 -25.41 2.83 -10.61
C PHE A 38 -25.28 4.36 -10.84
N PRO A 39 -24.09 4.96 -10.98
CA PRO A 39 -23.96 6.40 -11.20
C PRO A 39 -23.62 6.78 -12.67
N PHE A 40 -23.21 5.84 -13.51
CA PHE A 40 -22.83 6.09 -14.91
C PHE A 40 -24.01 6.64 -15.75
N TYR A 41 -25.26 6.31 -15.40
CA TYR A 41 -26.44 6.76 -16.13
C TYR A 41 -26.93 8.19 -15.75
N GLY A 42 -26.40 8.81 -14.69
CA GLY A 42 -26.85 10.15 -14.24
C GLY A 42 -25.74 11.20 -14.04
N ALA A 43 -24.47 10.81 -13.97
CA ALA A 43 -23.38 11.66 -13.47
C ALA A 43 -22.57 12.43 -14.54
N LEU A 44 -22.91 12.33 -15.83
CA LEU A 44 -22.11 13.00 -16.87
C LEU A 44 -22.32 14.53 -16.96
N CYS A 45 -23.34 15.07 -16.29
CA CYS A 45 -23.79 16.46 -16.48
C CYS A 45 -23.11 17.51 -15.55
N VAL A 46 -22.58 17.11 -14.37
CA VAL A 46 -22.01 18.06 -13.38
C VAL A 46 -20.62 17.62 -12.92
N THR A 47 -19.65 18.55 -12.89
CA THR A 47 -18.26 18.30 -12.46
C THR A 47 -18.16 17.83 -11.01
N GLU A 48 -18.98 18.37 -10.11
CA GLU A 48 -19.04 18.00 -8.69
C GLU A 48 -19.41 16.53 -8.45
N SER A 49 -20.29 15.98 -9.29
CA SER A 49 -20.73 14.58 -9.18
C SER A 49 -19.62 13.58 -9.54
N ARG A 50 -18.70 13.98 -10.42
CA ARG A 50 -17.55 13.15 -10.82
C ARG A 50 -16.53 13.02 -9.68
N CYS A 51 -16.31 14.09 -8.92
CA CYS A 51 -15.45 14.06 -7.72
C CYS A 51 -16.02 13.14 -6.63
N ALA A 52 -17.32 13.27 -6.35
CA ALA A 52 -18.01 12.46 -5.35
C ALA A 52 -17.93 10.96 -5.70
N TYR A 53 -18.06 10.61 -6.98
CA TYR A 53 -17.91 9.25 -7.45
C TYR A 53 -16.52 8.65 -7.15
N VAL A 54 -15.45 9.39 -7.45
CA VAL A 54 -14.08 8.94 -7.17
C VAL A 54 -13.84 8.75 -5.66
N VAL A 55 -14.38 9.62 -4.82
CA VAL A 55 -14.27 9.51 -3.35
C VAL A 55 -15.03 8.27 -2.83
N CYS A 56 -16.22 7.99 -3.35
CA CYS A 56 -16.96 6.77 -2.99
C CYS A 56 -16.21 5.50 -3.43
N LEU A 57 -15.63 5.50 -4.63
CA LEU A 57 -14.76 4.41 -5.08
C LEU A 57 -13.55 4.22 -4.17
N MET A 58 -12.86 5.31 -3.80
CA MET A 58 -11.74 5.25 -2.85
C MET A 58 -12.14 4.66 -1.50
N SER A 59 -13.26 5.13 -0.95
CA SER A 59 -13.78 4.65 0.32
C SER A 59 -14.08 3.15 0.29
N THR A 60 -14.74 2.66 -0.77
CA THR A 60 -15.04 1.22 -0.91
C THR A 60 -13.77 0.36 -1.07
N PHE A 61 -12.75 0.84 -1.78
CA PHE A 61 -11.46 0.15 -1.87
C PHE A 61 -10.70 0.09 -0.55
N TRP A 62 -10.75 1.17 0.25
CA TRP A 62 -10.14 1.18 1.58
C TRP A 62 -10.84 0.25 2.58
N MET A 63 -12.18 0.22 2.58
CA MET A 63 -12.92 -0.68 3.47
C MET A 63 -12.72 -2.15 3.11
N THR A 64 -12.52 -2.46 1.82
CA THR A 64 -12.37 -3.84 1.36
C THR A 64 -10.95 -4.39 1.49
N ASN A 65 -9.92 -3.55 1.72
CA ASN A 65 -8.50 -3.95 1.87
C ASN A 65 -8.04 -5.05 0.88
N ALA A 66 -8.61 -5.07 -0.33
CA ALA A 66 -8.39 -6.14 -1.30
C ALA A 66 -7.12 -5.91 -2.14
N VAL A 67 -6.59 -4.69 -2.09
CA VAL A 67 -5.47 -4.19 -2.88
C VAL A 67 -4.49 -3.53 -1.90
N PRO A 68 -3.17 -3.70 -2.07
CA PRO A 68 -2.19 -3.03 -1.22
C PRO A 68 -2.43 -1.51 -1.25
N LEU A 69 -2.46 -0.89 -0.06
CA LEU A 69 -2.64 0.54 0.15
C LEU A 69 -1.92 1.47 -0.85
N PRO A 70 -0.63 1.22 -1.24
CA PRO A 70 0.04 2.04 -2.25
C PRO A 70 -0.63 2.01 -3.63
N VAL A 71 -1.22 0.88 -4.03
CA VAL A 71 -1.89 0.75 -5.33
C VAL A 71 -3.28 1.40 -5.29
N THR A 72 -4.02 1.28 -4.18
CA THR A 72 -5.29 2.02 -4.02
C THR A 72 -5.07 3.52 -4.03
N ALA A 73 -3.97 4.00 -3.44
CA ALA A 73 -3.65 5.41 -3.41
C ALA A 73 -3.39 5.99 -4.81
N LEU A 74 -2.91 5.21 -5.79
CA LEU A 74 -2.62 5.69 -7.15
C LEU A 74 -3.85 5.72 -8.07
N LEU A 75 -4.91 5.00 -7.72
CA LEU A 75 -6.09 4.87 -8.57
C LEU A 75 -6.90 6.17 -8.80
N PRO A 76 -6.99 7.15 -7.88
CA PRO A 76 -7.60 8.45 -8.18
C PRO A 76 -6.84 9.21 -9.27
N VAL A 77 -5.51 9.17 -9.27
CA VAL A 77 -4.65 9.91 -10.23
C VAL A 77 -4.96 9.52 -11.66
N VAL A 78 -5.34 8.27 -11.90
CA VAL A 78 -5.69 7.77 -13.23
C VAL A 78 -7.15 8.09 -13.56
N LEU A 79 -8.06 8.01 -12.57
CA LEU A 79 -9.48 8.27 -12.78
C LEU A 79 -9.81 9.75 -12.99
N PHE A 80 -9.17 10.67 -12.26
CA PHE A 80 -9.38 12.12 -12.38
C PHE A 80 -9.17 12.68 -13.81
N PRO A 81 -8.09 12.35 -14.54
CA PRO A 81 -7.89 12.80 -15.92
C PRO A 81 -8.80 12.09 -16.92
N LEU A 82 -9.14 10.81 -16.70
CA LEU A 82 -10.10 10.07 -17.54
C LEU A 82 -11.52 10.68 -17.48
N LEU A 83 -11.92 11.20 -16.31
CA LEU A 83 -13.22 11.86 -16.09
C LEU A 83 -13.21 13.35 -16.50
N GLY A 84 -12.05 13.88 -16.93
CA GLY A 84 -11.89 15.27 -17.37
C GLY A 84 -12.16 16.30 -16.27
N VAL A 85 -11.91 15.95 -15.00
CA VAL A 85 -12.19 16.82 -13.85
C VAL A 85 -11.01 17.75 -13.56
N LEU A 86 -9.78 17.20 -13.56
CA LEU A 86 -8.52 17.91 -13.29
C LEU A 86 -7.47 17.57 -14.36
N ALA A 87 -6.56 18.50 -14.64
CA ALA A 87 -5.40 18.27 -15.49
C ALA A 87 -4.44 17.25 -14.84
N THR A 88 -3.72 16.49 -15.68
CA THR A 88 -2.76 15.45 -15.25
C THR A 88 -1.67 16.00 -14.34
N ASP A 89 -1.20 17.23 -14.60
CA ASP A 89 -0.10 17.84 -13.85
C ASP A 89 -0.51 18.16 -12.40
N GLU A 90 -1.72 18.70 -12.23
CA GLU A 90 -2.30 19.03 -10.92
C GLU A 90 -2.62 17.78 -10.10
N ALA A 91 -3.07 16.70 -10.75
CA ALA A 91 -3.33 15.42 -10.08
C ALA A 91 -2.05 14.72 -9.63
N CYS A 92 -0.92 14.91 -10.32
CA CYS A 92 0.37 14.29 -9.99
C CYS A 92 1.13 15.06 -8.90
N TYR A 93 0.92 16.38 -8.78
CA TYR A 93 1.60 17.24 -7.81
C TYR A 93 1.58 16.72 -6.35
N PRO A 94 0.43 16.29 -5.77
CA PRO A 94 0.39 15.77 -4.41
C PRO A 94 1.12 14.44 -4.22
N TYR A 95 1.32 13.66 -5.29
CA TYR A 95 2.01 12.36 -5.21
C TYR A 95 3.53 12.53 -5.17
N LEU A 96 4.05 13.53 -5.89
CA LEU A 96 5.47 13.83 -5.99
C LEU A 96 5.98 14.76 -4.88
N GLN A 97 5.21 14.94 -3.80
CA GLN A 97 5.66 15.73 -2.65
C GLN A 97 6.89 15.09 -1.98
N GLU A 98 7.77 15.95 -1.46
CA GLU A 98 9.02 15.57 -0.79
C GLU A 98 8.80 14.49 0.27
N THR A 99 7.70 14.56 1.03
CA THR A 99 7.35 13.58 2.07
C THR A 99 7.20 12.16 1.53
N ASN A 100 6.54 11.96 0.39
CA ASN A 100 6.37 10.63 -0.21
C ASN A 100 7.71 10.08 -0.72
N MET A 101 8.51 10.93 -1.37
CA MET A 101 9.84 10.56 -1.85
C MET A 101 10.81 10.21 -0.71
N LEU A 102 10.75 10.95 0.40
CA LEU A 102 11.50 10.64 1.62
C LEU A 102 11.06 9.30 2.23
N PHE A 103 9.76 9.00 2.22
CA PHE A 103 9.25 7.72 2.68
C PHE A 103 9.82 6.57 1.84
N ILE A 104 9.75 6.67 0.52
CA ILE A 104 10.31 5.67 -0.40
C ILE A 104 11.82 5.53 -0.19
N GLY A 105 12.55 6.64 -0.05
CA GLY A 105 13.98 6.64 0.26
C GLY A 105 14.30 5.94 1.58
N SER A 106 13.48 6.15 2.61
CA SER A 106 13.65 5.51 3.92
C SER A 106 13.42 4.00 3.87
N LEU A 107 12.45 3.54 3.07
CA LEU A 107 12.18 2.12 2.86
C LEU A 107 13.32 1.45 2.11
N ILE A 108 13.84 2.07 1.05
CA ILE A 108 15.01 1.57 0.32
C ILE A 108 16.23 1.49 1.25
N MET A 109 16.45 2.52 2.08
CA MET A 109 17.53 2.53 3.05
C MET A 109 17.37 1.41 4.10
N ALA A 110 16.16 1.18 4.61
CA ALA A 110 15.87 0.09 5.54
C ALA A 110 16.18 -1.28 4.93
N MET A 111 15.74 -1.53 3.67
CA MET A 111 16.05 -2.76 2.93
C MET A 111 17.55 -2.93 2.70
N ALA A 112 18.28 -1.86 2.39
CA ALA A 112 19.74 -1.91 2.24
C ALA A 112 20.43 -2.31 3.55
N ILE A 113 19.99 -1.79 4.70
CA ILE A 113 20.51 -2.16 6.03
C ILE A 113 20.19 -3.63 6.36
N GLU A 114 19.03 -4.14 5.94
CA GLU A 114 18.66 -5.54 6.07
C GLU A 114 19.62 -6.44 5.27
N HIS A 115 19.86 -6.13 4.01
CA HIS A 115 20.78 -6.89 3.16
C HIS A 115 22.22 -6.90 3.69
N CYS A 116 22.68 -5.78 4.26
CA CYS A 116 24.00 -5.69 4.89
C CYS A 116 24.11 -6.45 6.23
N ASN A 117 23.03 -7.10 6.71
CA ASN A 117 22.95 -7.82 7.99
C ASN A 117 23.47 -7.02 9.21
N VAL A 118 23.48 -5.68 9.11
CA VAL A 118 23.97 -4.78 10.16
C VAL A 118 23.13 -4.93 11.44
N HIS A 119 21.82 -5.14 11.28
CA HIS A 119 20.89 -5.41 12.37
C HIS A 119 21.31 -6.62 13.22
N LYS A 120 21.79 -7.72 12.62
CA LYS A 120 22.30 -8.90 13.35
C LYS A 120 23.58 -8.61 14.12
N ARG A 121 24.50 -7.84 13.52
CA ARG A 121 25.75 -7.44 14.18
C ARG A 121 25.51 -6.54 15.39
N ILE A 122 24.55 -5.62 15.29
CA ILE A 122 24.14 -4.75 16.40
C ILE A 122 23.45 -5.58 17.49
N ALA A 123 22.52 -6.46 17.12
CA ALA A 123 21.83 -7.34 18.07
C ALA A 123 22.79 -8.22 18.88
N LEU A 124 23.80 -8.83 18.23
CA LEU A 124 24.82 -9.61 18.93
C LEU A 124 25.66 -8.73 19.87
N ARG A 125 26.08 -7.53 19.44
CA ARG A 125 26.84 -6.62 20.30
C ARG A 125 26.04 -6.21 21.54
N VAL A 126 24.77 -5.88 21.39
CA VAL A 126 23.91 -5.49 22.51
C VAL A 126 23.71 -6.67 23.46
N MET A 127 23.47 -7.88 22.95
CA MET A 127 23.32 -9.08 23.77
C MET A 127 24.60 -9.41 24.57
N LEU A 128 25.79 -9.26 23.96
CA LEU A 128 27.06 -9.43 24.65
C LEU A 128 27.36 -8.30 25.65
N CYS A 129 26.95 -7.06 25.34
CA CYS A 129 27.15 -5.90 26.21
C CYS A 129 26.25 -5.92 27.44
N VAL A 130 25.00 -6.39 27.30
CA VAL A 130 24.07 -6.60 28.42
C VAL A 130 24.49 -7.82 29.26
N GLY A 131 25.13 -8.82 28.63
CA GLY A 131 25.62 -10.01 29.30
C GLY A 131 24.51 -10.90 29.88
N THR A 132 24.83 -12.14 30.23
CA THR A 132 23.87 -13.13 30.76
C THR A 132 23.46 -12.88 32.23
N ASN A 133 23.49 -11.63 32.70
CA ASN A 133 23.09 -11.27 34.06
C ASN A 133 21.80 -10.42 34.03
N PRO A 134 20.61 -11.06 34.09
CA PRO A 134 19.31 -10.36 34.16
C PRO A 134 19.08 -9.58 35.48
N ARG A 135 20.14 -9.31 36.26
CA ARG A 135 20.09 -8.66 37.58
C ARG A 135 19.98 -7.13 37.52
N TRP A 136 20.02 -6.51 36.35
CA TRP A 136 20.02 -5.05 36.21
C TRP A 136 18.62 -4.41 36.04
N TRP A 137 17.55 -5.19 35.84
CA TRP A 137 16.19 -4.66 35.65
C TRP A 137 15.32 -4.67 36.94
N VAL A 138 15.81 -5.27 38.05
CA VAL A 138 15.11 -5.25 39.35
C VAL A 138 15.73 -4.17 40.25
N ARG A 139 15.30 -2.92 40.05
CA ARG A 139 15.16 -1.91 41.11
C ARG A 139 14.22 -0.80 40.68
#